data_AF-Q99PK1-F1
#
_entry.id   AF-Q99PK1-F1
#
_cell.length_a   1.000
_cell.length_b   1.000
_cell.length_c   1.000
_cell.angle_alpha   90.00
_cell.angle_beta   90.00
_cell.angle_gamma   90.00
#
_symmetry.space_group_name_H-M   'P 1'
#
loop_
_entity.id
_entity.type
_entity.pdbx_description
1 polymer ?
#
loop_
_entity_poly.entity_id
_entity_poly.type
_entity_poly.pdbx_seq_one_letter_code
_entity_poly.pdbx_strand_id
1 'polypeptide(L)'
;PLCSSEGCWGPEPRDCVSCQNVSRGRECVEKCNILEGEPREFVENSECIQCHPECLPQAMNITCTGRGPDNCIQCAHYIDGPHCVKTCPAGVMGENNTLVWKYADANNVCHLCHANCTYGVMVPEMLLQSIILKPI
;
A
#
# COMPACT_ATOMS: atom_id res chain seq x y z
N PRO A 1 -17.03 16.47 23.58
CA PRO A 1 -16.54 15.31 24.36
C PRO A 1 -16.11 14.19 23.40
N LEU A 2 -15.06 13.43 23.70
CA LEU A 2 -14.65 12.29 22.87
C LEU A 2 -15.13 10.94 23.43
N CYS A 3 -15.40 10.89 24.75
CA CYS A 3 -16.04 9.76 25.39
C CYS A 3 -17.55 9.78 25.16
N SER A 4 -18.14 8.59 25.08
CA SER A 4 -19.59 8.41 25.03
C SER A 4 -20.27 8.73 26.38
N SER A 5 -21.59 8.55 26.44
CA SER A 5 -22.36 8.68 27.69
C SER A 5 -22.06 7.60 28.73
N GLU A 6 -21.29 6.56 28.40
CA GLU A 6 -20.88 5.52 29.35
C GLU A 6 -19.84 6.02 30.37
N GLY A 7 -19.27 7.20 30.14
CA GLY A 7 -18.35 7.86 31.06
C GLY A 7 -16.88 7.58 30.76
N CYS A 8 -16.04 7.94 31.72
CA CYS A 8 -14.58 7.88 31.63
C CYS A 8 -13.96 7.60 32.99
N TRP A 9 -12.76 7.04 32.98
CA TRP A 9 -11.93 6.77 34.16
C TRP A 9 -10.96 7.91 34.48
N GLY A 10 -10.91 8.93 33.63
CA GLY A 10 -9.97 10.04 33.70
C GLY A 10 -10.26 11.09 32.63
N PRO A 11 -9.51 12.21 32.62
CA PRO A 11 -9.77 13.32 31.72
C PRO A 11 -9.25 13.11 30.29
N GLU A 12 -8.35 12.14 30.07
CA GLU A 12 -7.71 11.95 28.77
C GLU A 12 -8.61 11.16 27.80
N PRO A 13 -8.50 11.36 26.48
CA PRO A 13 -9.31 10.62 25.51
C PRO A 13 -9.06 9.10 25.47
N ARG A 14 -7.97 8.65 26.09
CA ARG A 14 -7.65 7.22 26.29
C ARG A 14 -8.36 6.59 27.51
N ASP A 15 -8.91 7.43 28.38
CA ASP A 15 -9.53 7.00 29.64
C ASP A 15 -11.05 6.77 29.48
N CYS A 16 -11.59 6.97 28.28
CA CYS A 16 -12.99 6.71 27.99
C CYS A 16 -13.34 5.23 28.17
N VAL A 17 -14.54 4.93 28.68
CA VAL A 17 -15.08 3.55 28.67
C VAL A 17 -15.35 3.11 27.23
N SER A 18 -15.94 4.01 26.43
CA SER A 18 -16.12 3.86 25.00
C SER A 18 -16.08 5.22 24.29
N CYS A 19 -15.71 5.20 23.01
CA CYS A 19 -15.61 6.41 22.19
C CYS A 19 -16.97 6.83 21.65
N GLN A 20 -17.20 8.14 21.56
CA GLN A 20 -18.40 8.69 20.93
C GLN A 20 -18.42 8.46 19.41
N ASN A 21 -17.26 8.61 18.76
CA ASN A 21 -17.11 8.51 17.30
C ASN A 21 -16.23 7.31 16.92
N VAL A 22 -14.91 7.53 16.86
CA VAL A 22 -13.92 6.54 16.43
C VAL A 22 -12.74 6.51 17.40
N SER A 23 -11.96 5.44 17.36
CA SER A 23 -10.73 5.31 18.13
C SER A 23 -9.51 5.14 17.23
N ARG A 24 -8.37 5.64 17.67
CA ARG A 24 -7.05 5.29 17.12
C ARG A 24 -6.33 4.46 18.17
N GLY A 25 -6.37 3.14 18.03
CA GLY A 25 -5.98 2.22 19.10
C GLY A 25 -6.86 2.43 20.34
N ARG A 26 -6.26 2.85 21.46
CA ARG A 26 -6.99 3.10 22.72
C ARG A 26 -7.50 4.53 22.90
N GLU A 27 -7.11 5.44 22.03
CA GLU A 27 -7.45 6.86 22.18
C GLU A 27 -8.68 7.19 21.35
N CYS A 28 -9.71 7.77 21.97
CA CYS A 28 -10.86 8.27 21.22
C CYS A 28 -10.46 9.52 20.44
N VAL A 29 -10.84 9.59 19.17
CA VAL A 29 -10.50 10.71 18.28
C VAL A 29 -11.74 11.18 17.53
N GLU A 30 -11.73 12.44 17.10
CA GLU A 30 -12.89 13.03 16.44
C GLU A 30 -13.15 12.40 15.07
N LYS A 31 -12.08 12.18 14.29
CA LYS A 31 -12.09 11.63 12.94
C LYS A 31 -10.80 10.87 12.62
N CYS A 32 -10.91 9.92 11.70
CA CYS A 32 -9.75 9.25 11.09
C CYS A 32 -9.21 10.06 9.90
N ASN A 33 -7.97 9.79 9.51
CA ASN A 33 -7.26 10.43 8.40
C ASN A 33 -7.66 9.83 7.03
N ILE A 34 -8.95 9.92 6.69
CA ILE A 34 -9.51 9.28 5.49
C ILE A 34 -9.14 10.06 4.22
N LEU A 35 -9.48 11.35 4.17
CA LEU A 35 -9.29 12.22 2.99
C LEU A 35 -8.02 13.09 3.08
N GLU A 36 -7.56 13.33 4.30
CA GLU A 36 -6.44 14.20 4.66
C GLU A 36 -5.80 13.67 5.95
N GLY A 37 -4.56 14.09 6.22
CA GLY A 37 -3.78 13.66 7.38
C GLY A 37 -2.80 12.52 7.06
N GLU A 38 -1.81 12.38 7.92
CA GLU A 38 -0.78 11.34 7.82
C GLU A 38 -0.58 10.67 9.20
N PRO A 39 -0.49 9.33 9.27
CA PRO A 39 -0.64 8.42 8.14
C PRO A 39 -2.10 8.35 7.66
N ARG A 40 -2.30 7.92 6.41
CA ARG A 40 -3.63 7.67 5.83
C ARG A 40 -4.31 6.47 6.47
N GLU A 41 -5.62 6.58 6.65
CA GLU A 41 -6.42 5.61 7.41
C GLU A 41 -7.73 5.27 6.70
N PHE A 42 -8.30 4.12 7.07
CA PHE A 42 -9.69 3.74 6.79
C PHE A 42 -10.37 3.34 8.10
N VAL A 43 -11.70 3.19 8.08
CA VAL A 43 -12.48 2.84 9.28
C VAL A 43 -12.91 1.39 9.23
N GLU A 44 -12.64 0.66 10.29
CA GLU A 44 -13.10 -0.72 10.49
C GLU A 44 -13.59 -0.84 11.94
N ASN A 45 -14.86 -1.20 12.15
CA ASN A 45 -15.46 -1.33 13.49
C ASN A 45 -15.28 -0.08 14.39
N SER A 46 -15.45 1.12 13.83
CA SER A 46 -15.20 2.40 14.50
C SER A 46 -13.75 2.61 14.99
N GLU A 47 -12.80 1.85 14.45
CA GLU A 47 -11.38 2.04 14.68
C GLU A 47 -10.71 2.62 13.42
N CYS A 48 -9.83 3.60 13.61
CA CYS A 48 -8.97 4.17 12.59
C CYS A 48 -7.79 3.21 12.35
N ILE A 49 -7.79 2.54 11.20
CA ILE A 49 -6.76 1.59 10.81
C ILE A 49 -5.88 2.21 9.73
N GLN A 50 -4.57 2.12 9.90
CA GLN A 50 -3.61 2.65 8.95
C GLN A 50 -3.64 1.87 7.62
N CYS A 51 -3.61 2.61 6.50
CA CYS A 51 -3.38 2.04 5.18
C CYS A 51 -1.98 1.42 5.08
N HIS A 52 -1.80 0.52 4.10
CA HIS A 52 -0.48 -0.05 3.82
C HIS A 52 0.51 1.05 3.35
N PRO A 53 1.81 0.98 3.73
CA PRO A 53 2.79 1.99 3.33
C PRO A 53 2.98 2.14 1.82
N GLU A 54 2.61 1.11 1.05
CA GLU A 54 2.67 1.14 -0.42
C GLU A 54 1.42 1.76 -1.07
N CYS A 55 0.44 2.23 -0.29
CA CYS A 55 -0.70 2.97 -0.82
C CYS A 55 -0.34 4.45 -1.00
N LEU A 56 -0.47 4.96 -2.23
CA LEU A 56 -0.21 6.37 -2.53
C LEU A 56 -1.32 7.27 -1.96
N PRO A 57 -1.00 8.24 -1.08
CA PRO A 57 -2.00 9.16 -0.54
C PRO A 57 -2.78 9.91 -1.64
N GLN A 58 -4.11 9.85 -1.60
CA GLN A 58 -4.98 10.46 -2.61
C GLN A 58 -5.50 11.83 -2.15
N ALA A 59 -5.25 12.90 -2.90
CA ALA A 59 -5.69 14.24 -2.52
C ALA A 59 -7.22 14.33 -2.49
N MET A 60 -7.81 14.69 -1.34
CA MET A 60 -9.26 14.81 -1.14
C MET A 60 -10.07 13.54 -1.47
N ASN A 61 -9.42 12.38 -1.42
CA ASN A 61 -10.07 11.09 -1.68
C ASN A 61 -9.52 10.02 -0.71
N ILE A 62 -10.20 8.87 -0.63
CA ILE A 62 -9.76 7.73 0.18
C ILE A 62 -8.47 7.13 -0.39
N THR A 63 -7.58 6.62 0.46
CA THR A 63 -6.28 6.04 0.05
C THR A 63 -6.31 4.53 -0.03
N CYS A 64 -7.08 3.87 0.84
CA CYS A 64 -7.24 2.42 0.85
C CYS A 64 -8.66 2.03 1.29
N THR A 65 -9.08 0.83 0.94
CA THR A 65 -10.39 0.24 1.32
C THR A 65 -10.28 -0.80 2.43
N GLY A 66 -9.06 -1.12 2.87
CA GLY A 66 -8.80 -2.23 3.78
C GLY A 66 -7.31 -2.35 4.14
N ARG A 67 -7.00 -3.38 4.94
CA ARG A 67 -5.63 -3.70 5.36
C ARG A 67 -4.82 -4.27 4.20
N GLY A 68 -3.50 -4.08 4.24
CA GLY A 68 -2.56 -4.71 3.31
C GLY A 68 -2.44 -4.03 1.95
N PRO A 69 -1.45 -4.45 1.14
CA PRO A 69 -1.09 -3.80 -0.12
C PRO A 69 -2.11 -3.95 -1.25
N ASP A 70 -3.11 -4.81 -1.09
CA ASP A 70 -4.06 -5.21 -2.14
C ASP A 70 -5.28 -4.29 -2.18
N ASN A 71 -5.47 -3.53 -1.10
CA ASN A 71 -6.61 -2.65 -0.87
C ASN A 71 -6.27 -1.18 -1.10
N CYS A 72 -5.14 -0.89 -1.74
CA CYS A 72 -4.77 0.47 -2.11
C CYS A 72 -5.60 0.94 -3.31
N ILE A 73 -6.01 2.21 -3.32
CA ILE A 73 -6.62 2.83 -4.52
C ILE A 73 -5.57 2.98 -5.63
N GLN A 74 -4.34 3.33 -5.26
CA GLN A 74 -3.20 3.44 -6.16
C GLN A 74 -1.91 3.08 -5.40
N CYS A 75 -0.97 2.42 -6.08
CA CYS A 75 0.33 2.07 -5.51
C CYS A 75 1.29 3.26 -5.53
N ALA A 76 2.10 3.39 -4.49
CA ALA A 76 3.15 4.41 -4.37
C ALA A 76 4.37 4.11 -5.23
N HIS A 77 4.73 2.83 -5.38
CA HIS A 77 5.92 2.39 -6.14
C HIS A 77 5.54 1.51 -7.33
N TYR A 78 5.45 0.18 -7.14
CA TYR A 78 5.21 -0.79 -8.22
C TYR A 78 3.98 -1.66 -7.97
N ILE A 79 3.46 -2.25 -9.04
CA ILE A 79 2.29 -3.12 -9.05
C ILE A 79 2.75 -4.53 -9.42
N ASP A 80 2.68 -5.48 -8.48
CA ASP A 80 2.90 -6.89 -8.78
C ASP A 80 1.58 -7.68 -8.71
N GLY A 81 0.93 -7.81 -9.86
CA GLY A 81 -0.42 -8.39 -9.92
C GLY A 81 -1.42 -7.53 -9.12
N PRO A 82 -2.09 -8.06 -8.09
CA PRO A 82 -2.97 -7.28 -7.23
C PRO A 82 -2.24 -6.53 -6.10
N HIS A 83 -0.94 -6.76 -5.92
CA HIS A 83 -0.19 -6.27 -4.75
C HIS A 83 0.58 -4.98 -5.07
N CYS A 84 0.42 -3.94 -4.25
CA CYS A 84 1.35 -2.82 -4.24
C CYS A 84 2.66 -3.19 -3.54
N VAL A 85 3.79 -3.05 -4.23
CA VAL A 85 5.11 -3.46 -3.72
C VAL A 85 6.15 -2.35 -3.88
N LYS A 86 7.09 -2.29 -2.94
CA LYS A 86 8.18 -1.32 -2.94
C LYS A 86 9.17 -1.52 -4.10
N THR A 87 9.40 -2.78 -4.47
CA THR A 87 10.29 -3.21 -5.55
C THR A 87 9.74 -4.47 -6.17
N CYS A 88 9.87 -4.63 -7.49
CA CYS A 88 9.50 -5.90 -8.13
C CYS A 88 10.35 -7.06 -7.58
N PRO A 89 9.76 -8.26 -7.40
CA PRO A 89 10.47 -9.43 -6.90
C PRO A 89 11.71 -9.77 -7.71
N ALA A 90 12.86 -9.87 -7.05
CA ALA A 90 14.15 -10.15 -7.69
C ALA A 90 14.90 -11.24 -6.91
N GLY A 91 14.88 -12.47 -7.43
CA GLY A 91 15.54 -13.61 -6.80
C GLY A 91 14.78 -14.19 -5.61
N VAL A 92 13.45 -14.03 -5.59
CA VAL A 92 12.60 -14.66 -4.56
C VAL A 92 12.32 -16.11 -4.94
N MET A 93 12.24 -17.00 -3.95
CA MET A 93 11.93 -18.40 -4.22
C MET A 93 10.46 -18.55 -4.62
N GLY A 94 10.22 -19.07 -5.82
CA GLY A 94 8.88 -19.40 -6.32
C GLY A 94 8.57 -20.88 -6.21
N GLU A 95 7.57 -21.33 -6.98
CA GLU A 95 7.21 -22.74 -7.07
C GLU A 95 8.32 -23.57 -7.75
N ASN A 96 8.34 -24.87 -7.46
CA ASN A 96 9.30 -25.84 -8.03
C ASN A 96 10.79 -25.48 -7.80
N ASN A 97 11.10 -24.76 -6.72
CA ASN A 97 12.46 -24.37 -6.35
C ASN A 97 13.14 -23.49 -7.42
N THR A 98 12.34 -22.71 -8.16
CA THR A 98 12.81 -21.77 -9.19
C THR A 98 12.86 -20.34 -8.63
N LEU A 99 13.87 -19.57 -9.04
CA LEU A 99 13.96 -18.16 -8.65
C LEU A 99 13.07 -17.31 -9.55
N VAL A 100 12.23 -16.49 -8.93
CA VAL A 100 11.38 -15.53 -9.61
C VAL A 100 12.10 -14.20 -9.72
N TRP A 101 12.20 -13.71 -10.95
CA TRP A 101 12.74 -12.41 -11.29
C TRP A 101 11.68 -11.65 -12.07
N LYS A 102 11.38 -10.45 -11.62
CA LYS A 102 10.47 -9.51 -12.28
C LYS A 102 11.16 -8.17 -12.45
N TYR A 103 10.78 -7.47 -13.52
CA TYR A 103 11.22 -6.10 -13.79
C TYR A 103 9.99 -5.20 -13.93
N ALA A 104 10.16 -3.91 -13.65
CA ALA A 104 9.10 -2.93 -13.82
C ALA A 104 9.08 -2.39 -15.26
N ASP A 105 7.89 -2.22 -15.81
CA ASP A 105 7.70 -1.45 -17.05
C ASP A 105 7.59 0.06 -16.79
N ALA A 106 7.31 0.85 -17.84
CA ALA A 106 7.14 2.30 -17.76
C ALA A 106 5.91 2.75 -16.94
N ASN A 107 4.95 1.85 -16.70
CA ASN A 107 3.77 2.09 -15.86
C ASN A 107 3.96 1.53 -14.45
N ASN A 108 5.19 1.16 -14.06
CA ASN A 108 5.55 0.55 -12.80
C ASN A 108 4.88 -0.82 -12.54
N VAL A 109 4.45 -1.53 -13.59
CA VAL A 109 3.90 -2.88 -13.46
C VAL A 109 5.03 -3.91 -13.54
N CYS A 110 5.04 -4.86 -12.61
CA CYS A 110 6.03 -5.92 -12.54
C CYS A 110 5.70 -7.06 -13.50
N HIS A 111 6.62 -7.35 -14.42
CA HIS A 111 6.51 -8.45 -15.38
C HIS A 111 7.60 -9.48 -15.15
N LEU A 112 7.29 -10.76 -15.41
CA LEU A 112 8.27 -11.84 -15.33
C LEU A 112 9.41 -11.62 -16.33
N CYS A 113 10.63 -11.78 -15.85
CA CYS A 113 11.81 -11.88 -16.68
C CYS A 113 11.75 -13.15 -17.55
N HIS A 114 12.48 -13.13 -18.66
CA HIS A 114 12.68 -14.33 -19.47
C HIS A 114 13.38 -15.43 -18.64
N ALA A 115 13.06 -16.70 -18.89
CA ALA A 115 13.61 -17.85 -18.15
C ALA A 115 15.15 -17.94 -18.17
N ASN A 116 15.78 -17.31 -19.16
CA ASN A 116 17.24 -17.25 -19.29
C ASN A 116 17.89 -16.13 -18.45
N CYS A 117 17.10 -15.31 -17.75
CA CYS A 117 17.61 -14.27 -16.86
C CYS A 117 18.05 -14.91 -15.53
N THR A 118 19.28 -15.41 -15.49
CA THR A 118 19.78 -16.20 -14.35
C THR A 118 20.32 -15.37 -13.18
N TYR A 119 20.47 -14.04 -13.33
CA TYR A 119 21.09 -13.19 -12.31
C TYR A 119 20.50 -11.77 -12.20
N GLY A 120 19.30 -11.51 -12.73
CA GLY A 120 18.70 -10.16 -12.71
C GLY A 120 19.46 -9.12 -13.54
N VAL A 121 20.45 -9.53 -14.34
CA VAL A 121 21.11 -8.66 -15.30
C VAL A 121 20.21 -8.60 -16.52
N MET A 122 19.67 -7.42 -16.81
CA MET A 122 19.13 -7.12 -18.13
C MET A 122 20.26 -7.39 -19.13
N VAL A 123 20.21 -8.53 -19.81
CA VAL A 123 21.11 -8.80 -20.93
C VAL A 123 20.92 -7.64 -21.91
N PRO A 124 22.00 -6.96 -22.35
CA PRO A 124 21.92 -5.77 -23.19
C PRO A 124 21.11 -5.95 -24.49
N GLU A 125 20.80 -7.18 -24.89
CA GLU A 125 19.94 -7.48 -26.04
C GLU A 125 18.50 -7.01 -25.88
N MET A 126 18.00 -6.71 -24.66
CA MET A 126 16.64 -6.16 -24.48
C MET A 126 16.58 -4.62 -24.42
N LEU A 127 17.71 -3.91 -24.55
CA LEU A 127 17.71 -2.46 -24.81
C LEU A 127 17.30 -2.12 -26.26
N LEU A 128 17.08 -3.12 -27.14
CA LEU A 128 16.74 -2.87 -28.55
C LEU A 128 15.27 -2.52 -28.80
N GLN A 129 14.34 -2.82 -27.90
CA GLN A 129 12.91 -2.54 -28.19
C GLN A 129 12.46 -1.11 -27.88
N SER A 130 13.33 -0.28 -27.29
CA SER A 130 13.03 1.15 -27.07
C SER A 130 13.74 2.11 -28.05
N ILE A 131 14.49 1.60 -29.06
CA ILE A 131 15.27 2.44 -29.98
C ILE A 131 14.77 2.42 -31.43
N ILE A 132 13.87 1.52 -31.84
CA ILE A 132 13.34 1.50 -33.23
C ILE A 132 11.83 1.67 -33.25
N LEU A 133 11.34 2.88 -32.96
CA LEU A 133 10.16 3.46 -33.61
C LEU A 133 10.31 4.99 -33.64
N LYS A 134 11.23 5.48 -34.49
CA LYS A 134 11.08 6.81 -35.10
C LYS A 134 10.58 6.58 -36.54
N PRO A 135 9.37 7.05 -36.89
CA PRO A 135 8.83 6.88 -38.23
C PRO A 135 9.56 7.82 -39.21
N ILE A 136 9.91 7.29 -40.39
CA ILE A 136 9.89 8.03 -41.66
C ILE A 136 8.54 7.72 -42.29
#